data_AF-A0A7V5UKB7-F1
#
_entry.id   AF-A0A7V5UKB7-F1
#
_cell.length_a   1.000
_cell.length_b   1.000
_cell.length_c   1.000
_cell.angle_alpha   90.00
_cell.angle_beta   90.00
_cell.angle_gamma   90.00
#
_symmetry.space_group_name_H-M   'P 1'
#
loop_
_entity.id
_entity.type
_entity.pdbx_description
1 polymer ?
#
loop_
_entity_poly.entity_id
_entity_poly.type
_entity_poly.pdbx_seq_one_letter_code
_entity_poly.pdbx_strand_id
1 'polypeptide(L)'
;MSRVLNYLGAFGRYLASRPWGGRLLVFVAGFVVAWIVWNIRSAPQPEESVEATPTSAAAGETMWTCSMHPQIRSPKPGLCPICNMDLIPVEKTGGGLRTLSYSPEAVALMSIETVPVERRYVQHKIRMVGKVDYDETALGYITAWVSGRLDRLFVDFTGVYVNKGDHMVYIYSEELYAAQEELLQALKYARGRTSSPTRLGLTPLDLVASARKKLRLLGLTDEQIKEI
;
A
#
# COMPACT_ATOMS: atom_id res chain seq x y z
N MET A 1 -24.28 -14.09 15.04
CA MET A 1 -24.18 -15.30 14.21
C MET A 1 -25.57 -15.70 13.68
N SER A 2 -26.09 -15.01 12.66
CA SER A 2 -27.40 -15.38 12.07
C SER A 2 -27.70 -14.74 10.70
N ARG A 3 -26.70 -14.31 9.92
CA ARG A 3 -26.92 -13.62 8.63
C ARG A 3 -26.10 -14.14 7.44
N VAL A 4 -25.71 -15.40 7.43
CA VAL A 4 -24.96 -16.01 6.30
C VAL A 4 -25.78 -17.08 5.54
N LEU A 5 -26.99 -17.41 5.98
CA LEU A 5 -27.74 -18.57 5.45
C LEU A 5 -28.55 -18.35 4.16
N ASN A 6 -28.52 -17.17 3.52
CA ASN A 6 -29.45 -16.86 2.41
C ASN A 6 -28.84 -16.75 1.01
N TYR A 7 -27.55 -17.07 0.81
CA TYR A 7 -26.93 -16.94 -0.53
C TYR A 7 -26.65 -18.27 -1.28
N LEU A 8 -26.93 -19.43 -0.68
CA LEU A 8 -26.70 -20.74 -1.32
C LEU A 8 -27.85 -21.23 -2.21
N GLY A 9 -28.98 -20.52 -2.28
CA GLY A 9 -30.19 -20.97 -2.99
C GLY A 9 -30.30 -20.59 -4.47
N ALA A 10 -29.47 -19.67 -4.97
CA ALA A 10 -29.67 -19.05 -6.29
C ALA A 10 -28.70 -19.51 -7.39
N PHE A 11 -27.58 -20.16 -7.05
CA PHE A 11 -26.55 -20.53 -8.04
C PHE A 11 -26.81 -21.88 -8.73
N GLY A 12 -27.66 -22.74 -8.14
CA GLY A 12 -27.90 -24.11 -8.62
C GLY A 12 -28.85 -24.25 -9.82
N ARG A 13 -29.50 -23.17 -10.28
CA ARG A 13 -30.51 -23.24 -11.35
C ARG A 13 -30.07 -22.70 -12.71
N TYR A 14 -28.82 -22.22 -12.85
CA TYR A 14 -28.36 -21.56 -14.09
C TYR A 14 -27.47 -22.39 -15.01
N LEU A 15 -27.15 -23.64 -14.63
CA LEU A 15 -26.27 -24.54 -15.42
C LEU A 15 -27.02 -25.61 -16.22
N ALA A 16 -28.35 -25.53 -16.31
CA ALA A 16 -29.19 -26.57 -16.90
C ALA A 16 -29.51 -26.41 -18.41
N SER A 17 -28.92 -25.44 -19.14
CA SER A 17 -29.26 -25.28 -20.56
C SER A 17 -28.13 -24.70 -21.40
N ARG A 18 -27.09 -25.50 -21.69
CA ARG A 18 -26.25 -25.30 -22.90
C ARG A 18 -25.34 -26.50 -23.18
N PRO A 19 -25.20 -26.96 -24.44
CA PRO A 19 -24.53 -28.21 -24.83
C PRO A 19 -22.99 -28.20 -24.69
N TRP A 20 -22.42 -27.31 -23.87
CA TRP A 20 -20.97 -27.16 -23.66
C TRP A 20 -20.48 -27.73 -22.33
N GLY A 21 -21.37 -28.14 -21.42
CA GLY A 21 -21.00 -28.70 -20.11
C GLY A 21 -20.17 -29.99 -20.20
N GLY A 22 -20.45 -30.84 -21.19
CA GLY A 22 -19.69 -32.07 -21.40
C GLY A 22 -18.25 -31.84 -21.87
N ARG A 23 -18.00 -30.79 -22.67
CA ARG A 23 -16.65 -30.49 -23.18
C ARG A 23 -15.76 -29.85 -22.12
N LEU A 24 -16.34 -29.09 -21.20
CA LEU A 24 -15.63 -28.43 -20.10
C LEU A 24 -15.18 -29.44 -19.02
N LEU A 25 -15.99 -30.46 -18.74
CA LEU A 25 -15.62 -31.57 -17.85
C LEU A 25 -14.45 -32.40 -18.38
N VAL A 26 -14.40 -32.65 -19.69
CA VAL A 26 -13.29 -33.40 -20.33
C VAL A 26 -11.99 -32.61 -20.25
N PHE A 27 -12.03 -31.28 -20.45
CA PHE A 27 -10.85 -30.42 -20.30
C PHE A 27 -10.34 -30.36 -18.85
N VAL A 28 -11.23 -30.24 -17.87
CA VAL A 28 -10.85 -30.22 -16.44
C VAL A 28 -10.28 -31.58 -16.02
N ALA A 29 -10.90 -32.69 -16.42
CA ALA A 29 -10.39 -34.03 -16.15
C ALA A 29 -9.02 -34.26 -16.81
N GLY A 30 -8.84 -33.82 -18.06
CA GLY A 30 -7.54 -33.89 -18.74
C GLY A 30 -6.45 -33.08 -18.05
N PHE A 31 -6.78 -31.89 -17.54
CA PHE A 31 -5.82 -31.04 -16.81
C PHE A 31 -5.43 -31.65 -15.46
N VAL A 32 -6.38 -32.26 -14.74
CA VAL A 32 -6.11 -32.96 -13.47
C VAL A 32 -5.25 -34.20 -13.69
N VAL A 33 -5.51 -34.99 -14.73
CA VAL A 33 -4.68 -36.15 -15.07
C VAL A 33 -3.27 -35.72 -15.48
N ALA A 34 -3.12 -34.67 -16.29
CA ALA A 34 -1.82 -34.13 -16.65
C ALA A 34 -1.05 -33.60 -15.44
N TRP A 35 -1.73 -32.93 -14.50
CA TRP A 35 -1.14 -32.44 -13.26
C TRP A 35 -0.69 -33.57 -12.32
N ILE A 36 -1.48 -34.65 -12.21
CA ILE A 36 -1.12 -35.85 -11.44
C ILE A 36 0.08 -36.56 -12.09
N VAL A 37 0.10 -36.74 -13.41
CA VAL A 37 1.22 -37.36 -14.13
C VAL A 37 2.49 -36.51 -14.01
N TRP A 38 2.39 -35.18 -14.05
CA TRP A 38 3.53 -34.27 -13.83
C TRP A 38 4.06 -34.39 -12.39
N ASN A 39 3.17 -34.46 -11.40
CA ASN A 39 3.55 -34.57 -10.00
C ASN A 39 4.22 -35.93 -9.69
N ILE A 40 3.76 -37.01 -10.33
CA ILE A 40 4.36 -38.35 -10.20
C ILE A 40 5.70 -38.46 -10.93
N ARG A 41 5.91 -37.75 -12.05
CA ARG A 41 7.21 -37.69 -12.76
C ARG A 41 8.24 -36.79 -12.08
N SER A 42 7.81 -35.91 -11.18
CA SER A 42 8.68 -35.00 -10.42
C SER A 42 9.26 -35.66 -9.16
N ALA A 43 9.59 -36.96 -9.24
CA ALA A 43 10.42 -37.59 -8.22
C ALA A 43 11.81 -36.95 -8.29
N PRO A 44 12.37 -36.48 -7.16
CA PRO A 44 13.72 -35.94 -7.14
C PRO A 44 14.68 -37.06 -7.56
N GLN A 45 15.53 -36.77 -8.54
CA GLN A 45 16.63 -37.68 -8.86
C GLN A 45 17.51 -37.85 -7.63
N PRO A 46 17.96 -39.07 -7.29
CA PRO A 46 19.02 -39.23 -6.31
C PRO A 46 20.24 -38.52 -6.87
N GLU A 47 20.74 -37.53 -6.13
CA GLU A 47 22.02 -36.89 -6.42
C GLU A 47 23.08 -37.97 -6.56
N GLU A 48 23.82 -37.86 -7.65
CA GLU A 48 24.95 -38.68 -8.06
C GLU A 48 25.97 -38.74 -6.92
N SER A 49 25.91 -39.82 -6.12
CA SER A 49 26.96 -40.17 -5.18
C SER A 49 28.19 -40.54 -6.00
N VAL A 50 29.18 -39.64 -6.04
CA VAL A 50 30.52 -39.96 -6.49
C VAL A 50 31.01 -41.14 -5.65
N GLU A 51 31.07 -42.31 -6.27
CA GLU A 51 31.79 -43.48 -5.76
C GLU A 51 33.26 -43.08 -5.59
N ALA A 52 33.61 -42.68 -4.39
CA ALA A 52 34.97 -42.83 -3.91
C ALA A 52 35.25 -44.33 -3.89
N THR A 53 36.10 -44.75 -4.82
CA THR A 53 36.79 -46.03 -4.80
C THR A 53 37.19 -46.35 -3.36
N PRO A 54 36.92 -47.56 -2.82
CA PRO A 54 37.51 -47.94 -1.55
C PRO A 54 39.02 -48.14 -1.81
N THR A 55 39.78 -47.04 -1.72
CA THR A 55 41.21 -47.13 -1.44
C THR A 55 41.31 -47.83 -0.10
N SER A 56 41.68 -49.11 -0.19
CA SER A 56 42.31 -49.92 0.85
C SER A 56 42.66 -49.08 2.07
N ALA A 57 41.96 -49.35 3.18
CA ALA A 57 42.35 -48.89 4.50
C ALA A 57 43.76 -49.39 4.77
N ALA A 58 44.75 -48.58 4.39
CA ALA A 58 46.10 -48.70 4.87
C ALA A 58 46.00 -48.60 6.38
N ALA A 59 46.35 -49.70 7.05
CA ALA A 59 46.43 -49.81 8.49
C ALA A 59 47.02 -48.51 9.06
N GLY A 60 46.26 -47.86 9.93
CA GLY A 60 46.58 -46.53 10.42
C GLY A 60 47.94 -46.49 11.09
N GLU A 61 48.92 -45.89 10.42
CA GLU A 61 50.16 -45.50 11.09
C GLU A 61 49.83 -44.40 12.10
N THR A 62 49.88 -44.75 13.39
CA THR A 62 49.87 -43.83 14.52
C THR A 62 51.13 -42.97 14.45
N MET A 63 50.95 -41.66 14.27
CA MET A 63 52.05 -40.70 14.29
C MET A 63 52.28 -40.23 15.72
N TRP A 64 53.54 -40.17 16.14
CA TRP A 64 53.97 -39.80 17.48
C TRP A 64 54.65 -38.43 17.44
N THR A 65 54.40 -37.57 18.43
CA THR A 65 54.97 -36.23 18.52
C THR A 65 55.35 -35.85 19.95
N CYS A 66 56.25 -34.88 20.11
CA CYS A 66 56.71 -34.42 21.43
C CYS A 66 55.91 -33.17 21.85
N SER A 67 55.42 -33.14 23.09
CA SER A 67 54.59 -32.03 23.61
C SER A 67 55.25 -30.65 23.56
N MET A 68 56.58 -30.58 23.68
CA MET A 68 57.33 -29.33 23.58
C MET A 68 57.78 -29.00 22.15
N HIS A 69 57.89 -29.99 21.27
CA HIS A 69 58.38 -29.82 19.90
C HIS A 69 57.45 -30.52 18.88
N PRO A 70 56.25 -29.95 18.61
CA PRO A 70 55.21 -30.60 17.79
C PRO A 70 55.58 -30.77 16.30
N GLN A 71 56.68 -30.16 15.86
CA GLN A 71 57.21 -30.28 14.50
C GLN A 71 57.86 -31.64 14.25
N ILE A 72 58.26 -32.37 15.31
CA ILE A 72 58.84 -33.71 15.20
C ILE A 72 57.70 -34.71 15.18
N ARG A 73 57.55 -35.41 14.05
CA ARG A 73 56.54 -36.44 13.85
C ARG A 73 57.21 -37.73 13.40
N SER A 74 57.08 -38.79 14.16
CA SER A 74 57.64 -40.11 13.83
C SER A 74 56.54 -41.18 13.73
N PRO A 75 56.69 -42.19 12.87
CA PRO A 75 55.74 -43.31 12.77
C PRO A 75 55.94 -44.36 13.88
N LYS A 76 56.94 -44.20 14.75
CA LYS A 76 57.29 -45.14 15.83
C LYS A 76 57.45 -44.42 17.17
N PRO A 77 57.12 -45.09 18.30
CA PRO A 77 57.42 -44.57 19.64
C PRO A 77 58.92 -44.48 19.85
N GLY A 78 59.38 -43.46 20.59
CA GLY A 78 60.79 -43.24 20.87
C GLY A 78 61.04 -41.92 21.59
N LEU A 79 62.32 -41.58 21.72
CA LEU A 79 62.76 -40.33 22.35
C LEU A 79 62.87 -39.21 21.32
N CYS A 80 62.48 -38.00 21.73
CA CYS A 80 62.62 -36.80 20.92
C CYS A 80 64.11 -36.41 20.75
N PRO A 81 64.63 -36.22 19.53
CA PRO A 81 66.05 -35.92 19.29
C PRO A 81 66.50 -34.54 19.77
N ILE A 82 65.58 -33.64 20.13
CA ILE A 82 65.90 -32.29 20.62
C ILE A 82 65.94 -32.24 22.16
N CYS A 83 64.92 -32.81 22.81
CA CYS A 83 64.73 -32.67 24.26
C CYS A 83 64.77 -34.00 25.02
N ASN A 84 64.98 -35.11 24.31
CA ASN A 84 65.17 -36.45 24.87
C ASN A 84 64.03 -36.93 25.79
N MET A 85 62.82 -36.41 25.59
CA MET A 85 61.58 -36.86 26.24
C MET A 85 60.80 -37.82 25.33
N ASP A 86 59.96 -38.66 25.92
CA ASP A 86 59.14 -39.64 25.19
C ASP A 86 58.13 -38.97 24.24
N LEU A 87 57.99 -39.55 23.05
CA LEU A 87 56.98 -39.16 22.08
C LEU A 87 55.60 -39.70 22.49
N ILE A 88 54.56 -38.91 22.24
CA ILE A 88 53.16 -39.19 22.60
C ILE A 88 52.34 -39.40 21.32
N PRO A 89 51.39 -40.35 21.26
CA PRO A 89 50.63 -40.63 20.05
C PRO A 89 49.65 -39.48 19.74
N VAL A 90 49.58 -39.09 18.46
CA VAL A 90 48.65 -38.07 17.97
C VAL A 90 47.37 -38.75 17.49
N GLU A 91 46.25 -38.42 18.12
CA GLU A 91 44.93 -38.84 17.67
C GLU A 91 44.57 -38.12 16.37
N LYS A 92 44.25 -38.88 15.31
CA LYS A 92 43.77 -38.29 14.05
C LYS A 92 42.32 -37.87 14.24
N THR A 93 42.07 -36.57 14.39
CA THR A 93 40.72 -36.04 14.34
C THR A 93 40.26 -35.98 12.87
N GLY A 94 39.23 -36.74 12.53
CA GLY A 94 38.66 -36.84 11.18
C GLY A 94 37.83 -35.64 10.72
N GLY A 95 38.33 -34.41 10.92
CA GLY A 95 37.70 -33.18 10.45
C GLY A 95 38.31 -32.71 9.13
N GLY A 96 37.48 -32.42 8.12
CA GLY A 96 37.96 -31.83 6.86
C GLY A 96 38.61 -30.45 7.06
N LEU A 97 39.28 -29.92 6.03
CA LEU A 97 40.04 -28.64 6.04
C LEU A 97 39.26 -27.40 6.56
N ARG A 98 37.93 -27.50 6.75
CA ARG A 98 37.04 -26.42 7.20
C ARG A 98 36.40 -26.65 8.58
N THR A 99 36.86 -27.65 9.34
CA THR A 99 36.37 -27.92 10.70
C THR A 99 37.52 -27.74 11.69
N LEU A 100 37.29 -26.93 12.73
CA LEU A 100 38.19 -26.83 13.87
C LEU A 100 37.66 -27.74 14.97
N SER A 101 38.53 -28.59 15.51
CA SER A 101 38.20 -29.48 16.61
C SER A 101 39.01 -29.11 17.85
N TYR A 102 38.35 -29.09 18.99
CA TYR A 102 38.92 -28.72 20.28
C TYR A 102 38.57 -29.76 21.33
N SER A 103 39.40 -29.89 22.36
CA SER A 103 39.08 -30.72 23.53
C SER A 103 38.01 -30.03 24.39
N PRO A 104 37.21 -30.79 25.17
CA PRO A 104 36.18 -30.22 26.03
C PRO A 104 36.70 -29.17 27.02
N GLU A 105 37.92 -29.36 27.52
CA GLU A 105 38.59 -28.44 28.46
C GLU A 105 38.99 -27.14 27.77
N ALA A 106 39.50 -27.23 26.54
CA ALA A 106 39.80 -26.06 25.72
C ALA A 106 38.51 -25.27 25.41
N VAL A 107 37.41 -25.95 25.09
CA VAL A 107 36.09 -25.31 24.87
C VAL A 107 35.61 -24.59 26.12
N ALA A 108 35.77 -25.18 27.30
CA ALA A 108 35.39 -24.56 28.58
C ALA A 108 36.20 -23.29 28.88
N LEU A 109 37.49 -23.25 28.52
CA LEU A 109 38.33 -22.06 28.68
C LEU A 109 38.04 -20.97 27.63
N MET A 110 37.57 -21.35 26.43
CA MET A 110 37.32 -20.43 25.32
C MET A 110 36.09 -19.51 25.51
N SER A 111 35.24 -19.75 26.53
CA SER A 111 34.08 -18.90 26.90
C SER A 111 33.21 -18.48 25.70
N ILE A 112 32.91 -19.42 24.81
CA ILE A 112 32.17 -19.16 23.58
C ILE A 112 30.67 -19.08 23.89
N GLU A 113 30.05 -17.95 23.55
CA GLU A 113 28.59 -17.80 23.57
C GLU A 113 28.02 -18.03 22.17
N THR A 114 26.99 -18.87 22.07
CA THR A 114 26.28 -19.13 20.81
C THR A 114 24.79 -18.92 20.99
N VAL A 115 24.13 -18.52 19.90
CA VAL A 115 22.68 -18.34 19.84
C VAL A 115 22.18 -19.05 18.57
N PRO A 116 21.08 -19.82 18.64
CA PRO A 116 20.52 -20.46 17.46
C PRO A 116 20.09 -19.43 16.42
N VAL A 117 20.27 -19.78 15.14
CA VAL A 117 19.84 -18.92 14.04
C VAL A 117 18.33 -19.04 13.88
N GLU A 118 17.63 -17.94 14.05
CA GLU A 118 16.17 -17.86 13.88
C GLU A 118 15.80 -16.89 12.75
N ARG A 119 14.78 -17.25 11.96
CA ARG A 119 14.18 -16.34 10.98
C ARG A 119 13.09 -15.53 11.68
N ARG A 120 13.26 -14.20 11.73
CA ARG A 120 12.29 -13.27 12.33
C ARG A 120 12.14 -12.00 11.49
N TYR A 121 10.96 -11.39 11.56
CA TYR A 121 10.73 -10.06 11.00
C TYR A 121 11.40 -9.00 11.88
N VAL A 122 12.20 -8.13 11.27
CA VAL A 122 12.89 -7.06 12.00
C VAL A 122 11.93 -5.90 12.20
N GLN A 123 11.70 -5.52 13.46
CA GLN A 123 10.98 -4.31 13.82
C GLN A 123 11.97 -3.21 14.19
N HIS A 124 11.92 -2.08 13.48
CA HIS A 124 12.73 -0.91 13.81
C HIS A 124 11.80 0.26 14.15
N LYS A 125 12.01 0.88 15.31
CA LYS A 125 11.25 2.08 15.69
C LYS A 125 11.88 3.29 15.01
N ILE A 126 11.16 3.93 14.10
CA ILE A 126 11.58 5.17 13.45
C ILE A 126 10.86 6.33 14.15
N ARG A 127 11.62 7.35 14.57
CA ARG A 127 11.04 8.58 15.12
C ARG A 127 10.89 9.59 13.97
N MET A 128 9.67 10.01 13.71
CA MET A 128 9.35 11.02 12.71
C MET A 128 8.78 12.27 13.38
N VAL A 129 8.97 13.42 12.73
CA VAL A 129 8.32 14.68 13.09
C VAL A 129 7.24 14.99 12.06
N GLY A 130 6.14 15.59 12.51
CA GLY A 130 5.04 16.02 11.66
C GLY A 130 4.66 17.47 11.96
N LYS A 131 4.06 18.14 10.98
CA LYS A 131 3.46 19.47 11.13
C LYS A 131 1.94 19.31 11.13
N VAL A 132 1.25 20.07 11.96
CA VAL A 132 -0.20 20.24 11.88
C VAL A 132 -0.47 21.32 10.85
N ASP A 133 -1.21 20.99 9.80
CA ASP A 133 -1.65 21.93 8.79
C ASP A 133 -3.18 21.98 8.73
N TYR A 134 -3.72 22.95 8.00
CA TYR A 134 -5.15 23.08 7.82
C TYR A 134 -5.73 21.90 7.04
N ASP A 135 -6.96 21.53 7.38
CA ASP A 135 -7.71 20.56 6.60
C ASP A 135 -8.18 21.22 5.30
N GLU A 136 -7.51 20.90 4.19
CA GLU A 136 -7.85 21.43 2.86
C GLU A 136 -9.29 21.12 2.44
N THR A 137 -9.93 20.08 3.01
CA THR A 137 -11.33 19.76 2.73
C THR A 137 -12.32 20.69 3.43
N ALA A 138 -11.88 21.36 4.51
CA ALA A 138 -12.65 22.36 5.24
C ALA A 138 -12.37 23.79 4.78
N LEU A 139 -11.40 24.01 3.89
CA LEU A 139 -11.09 25.33 3.33
C LEU A 139 -12.10 25.71 2.25
N GLY A 140 -12.74 26.86 2.43
CA GLY A 140 -13.66 27.46 1.47
C GLY A 140 -13.20 28.86 1.06
N TYR A 141 -13.46 29.23 -0.19
CA TYR A 141 -13.20 30.57 -0.72
C TYR A 141 -14.53 31.22 -1.10
N ILE A 142 -14.71 32.48 -0.69
CA ILE A 142 -15.87 33.28 -1.07
C ILE A 142 -15.42 34.28 -2.11
N THR A 143 -15.99 34.18 -3.32
CA THR A 143 -15.69 35.07 -4.43
C THR A 143 -16.88 35.98 -4.71
N ALA A 144 -16.60 37.20 -5.17
CA ALA A 144 -17.64 38.08 -5.69
C ALA A 144 -18.07 37.60 -7.08
N TRP A 145 -19.38 37.51 -7.30
CA TRP A 145 -19.98 37.16 -8.61
C TRP A 145 -20.00 38.35 -9.58
N VAL A 146 -19.91 39.57 -9.03
CA VAL A 146 -19.99 40.82 -9.77
C VAL A 146 -18.86 41.76 -9.37
N SER A 147 -18.51 42.63 -10.30
CA SER A 147 -17.57 43.73 -10.03
C SER A 147 -18.26 44.86 -9.28
N GLY A 148 -17.53 45.55 -8.41
CA GLY A 148 -18.09 46.66 -7.63
C GLY A 148 -17.08 47.37 -6.74
N ARG A 149 -17.52 48.46 -6.14
CA ARG A 149 -16.79 49.24 -5.13
C ARG A 149 -17.12 48.70 -3.75
N LEU A 150 -16.10 48.46 -2.91
CA LEU A 150 -16.31 48.07 -1.52
C LEU A 150 -16.72 49.31 -0.71
N ASP A 151 -17.86 49.22 -0.02
CA ASP A 151 -18.36 50.29 0.87
C ASP A 151 -17.89 50.06 2.32
N ARG A 152 -17.90 48.81 2.77
CA ARG A 152 -17.45 48.43 4.12
C ARG A 152 -16.87 47.03 4.12
N LEU A 153 -15.75 46.84 4.80
CA LEU A 153 -15.14 45.54 5.04
C LEU A 153 -15.25 45.23 6.53
N PHE A 154 -15.92 44.13 6.88
CA PHE A 154 -16.08 43.70 8.28
C PHE A 154 -14.95 42.77 8.72
N VAL A 155 -14.36 42.05 7.78
CA VAL A 155 -13.22 41.15 8.01
C VAL A 155 -12.01 41.72 7.27
N ASP A 156 -11.18 42.44 8.00
CA ASP A 156 -10.08 43.26 7.49
C ASP A 156 -8.68 42.63 7.68
N PHE A 157 -8.56 41.53 8.43
CA PHE A 157 -7.29 40.81 8.62
C PHE A 157 -7.45 39.28 8.65
N THR A 158 -6.32 38.58 8.50
CA THR A 158 -6.27 37.11 8.55
C THR A 158 -6.30 36.59 9.98
N GLY A 159 -7.12 35.56 10.22
CA GLY A 159 -7.28 34.96 11.55
C GLY A 159 -8.46 35.51 12.37
N VAL A 160 -9.27 36.42 11.81
CA VAL A 160 -10.58 36.78 12.39
C VAL A 160 -11.46 35.54 12.45
N TYR A 161 -12.04 35.28 13.61
CA TYR A 161 -13.03 34.22 13.77
C TYR A 161 -14.38 34.68 13.22
N VAL A 162 -15.01 33.85 12.38
CA VAL A 162 -16.28 34.13 11.73
C VAL A 162 -17.22 32.94 11.84
N ASN A 163 -18.51 33.21 12.00
CA ASN A 163 -19.56 32.20 12.00
C ASN A 163 -20.34 32.21 10.68
N LYS A 164 -21.07 31.13 10.42
CA LYS A 164 -21.94 31.03 9.25
C LYS A 164 -23.03 32.10 9.33
N GLY A 165 -23.06 32.99 8.34
CA GLY A 165 -24.04 34.07 8.23
C GLY A 165 -23.52 35.43 8.64
N ASP A 166 -22.30 35.52 9.18
CA ASP A 166 -21.69 36.81 9.51
C ASP A 166 -21.44 37.64 8.24
N HIS A 167 -21.63 38.96 8.35
CA HIS A 167 -21.35 39.87 7.26
C HIS A 167 -19.85 39.97 7.03
N MET A 168 -19.39 39.67 5.81
CA MET A 168 -17.98 39.80 5.46
C MET A 168 -17.66 41.16 4.83
N VAL A 169 -18.48 41.58 3.88
CA VAL A 169 -18.25 42.78 3.08
C VAL A 169 -19.56 43.36 2.57
N TYR A 170 -19.62 44.69 2.44
CA TYR A 170 -20.62 45.39 1.64
C TYR A 170 -19.98 45.89 0.36
N ILE A 171 -20.55 45.47 -0.78
CA ILE A 171 -20.12 45.82 -2.12
C ILE A 171 -21.27 46.51 -2.86
N TYR A 172 -20.97 47.66 -3.44
CA TYR A 172 -21.83 48.34 -4.38
C TYR A 172 -21.46 47.94 -5.81
N SER A 173 -22.42 47.41 -6.57
CA SER A 173 -22.22 47.02 -7.98
C SER A 173 -23.20 47.75 -8.88
N GLU A 174 -22.68 48.52 -9.82
CA GLU A 174 -23.48 49.21 -10.85
C GLU A 174 -24.21 48.22 -11.75
N GLU A 175 -23.57 47.08 -12.07
CA GLU A 175 -24.16 46.04 -12.91
C GLU A 175 -25.40 45.40 -12.25
N LEU A 176 -25.32 45.10 -10.95
CA LEU A 176 -26.48 44.58 -10.20
C LEU A 176 -27.62 45.60 -10.14
N TYR A 177 -27.30 46.86 -9.88
CA TYR A 177 -28.29 47.93 -9.82
C TYR A 177 -29.01 48.10 -11.17
N ALA A 178 -28.26 48.10 -12.27
CA ALA A 178 -28.84 48.17 -13.62
C ALA A 178 -29.72 46.95 -13.93
N ALA A 179 -29.30 45.75 -13.54
CA ALA A 179 -30.09 44.53 -13.72
C ALA A 179 -31.38 44.52 -12.88
N GLN A 180 -31.35 45.12 -11.68
CA GLN A 180 -32.53 45.31 -10.84
C GLN A 180 -33.53 46.27 -11.49
N GLU A 181 -33.08 47.43 -11.98
CA GLU A 181 -33.94 48.39 -12.69
C GLU A 181 -34.55 47.77 -13.96
N GLU A 182 -33.81 46.92 -14.67
CA GLU A 182 -34.31 46.17 -15.82
C GLU A 182 -35.47 45.23 -15.42
N LEU A 183 -35.36 44.52 -14.30
CA LEU A 183 -36.44 43.68 -13.77
C LEU A 183 -37.67 44.53 -13.38
N LEU A 184 -37.46 45.63 -12.66
CA LEU A 184 -38.54 46.53 -12.25
C LEU A 184 -39.27 47.10 -13.46
N GLN A 185 -38.54 47.46 -14.52
CA GLN A 185 -39.12 47.95 -15.76
C GLN A 185 -39.89 46.86 -16.51
N ALA A 186 -39.36 45.63 -16.58
CA ALA A 186 -40.05 44.49 -17.16
C ALA A 186 -41.36 44.17 -16.42
N LEU A 187 -41.37 44.26 -15.08
CA LEU A 187 -42.57 44.08 -14.25
C LEU A 187 -43.61 45.18 -14.51
N LYS A 188 -43.19 46.45 -14.62
CA LYS A 188 -44.07 47.57 -14.99
C LYS A 188 -44.71 47.34 -16.36
N TYR A 189 -43.91 46.94 -17.35
CA TYR A 189 -44.39 46.63 -18.69
C TYR A 189 -45.38 45.46 -18.70
N ALA A 190 -45.09 44.40 -17.95
CA ALA A 190 -45.98 43.24 -17.83
C ALA A 190 -47.32 43.59 -17.17
N ARG A 191 -47.32 44.43 -16.12
CA ARG A 191 -48.55 44.91 -15.46
C ARG A 191 -49.39 45.81 -16.37
N GLY A 192 -48.75 46.68 -17.15
CA GLY A 192 -49.43 47.56 -18.10
C GLY A 192 -49.96 46.84 -19.35
N ARG A 193 -49.49 45.62 -19.61
CA ARG A 193 -49.97 44.75 -20.69
C ARG A 193 -51.22 44.00 -20.25
N THR A 194 -52.33 44.72 -20.11
CA THR A 194 -53.67 44.11 -20.10
C THR A 194 -53.95 43.49 -21.47
N SER A 195 -53.64 42.19 -21.59
CA SER A 195 -54.24 41.25 -22.54
C SER A 195 -54.56 41.80 -23.95
N SER A 196 -53.56 42.35 -24.66
CA SER A 196 -53.71 42.63 -26.08
C SER A 196 -53.10 41.45 -26.87
N PRO A 197 -53.93 40.66 -27.60
CA PRO A 197 -53.46 39.46 -28.29
C PRO A 197 -52.48 39.85 -29.40
N THR A 198 -51.25 39.36 -29.29
CA THR A 198 -50.22 39.51 -30.32
C THR A 198 -50.71 38.83 -31.61
N ARG A 199 -50.88 39.61 -32.68
CA ARG A 199 -51.35 39.15 -34.02
C ARG A 199 -50.35 38.29 -34.80
N LEU A 200 -49.11 38.16 -34.32
CA LEU A 200 -48.07 37.32 -34.90
C LEU A 200 -47.82 36.18 -33.93
N GLY A 201 -48.02 34.92 -34.34
CA GLY A 201 -47.87 33.70 -33.53
C GLY A 201 -46.44 33.39 -33.03
N LEU A 202 -45.69 34.41 -32.65
CA LEU A 202 -44.43 34.33 -31.93
C LEU A 202 -44.73 34.23 -30.45
N THR A 203 -44.00 33.34 -29.75
CA THR A 203 -44.05 33.28 -28.29
C THR A 203 -43.66 34.64 -27.72
N PRO A 204 -44.50 35.27 -26.87
CA PRO A 204 -44.11 36.49 -26.18
C PRO A 204 -42.83 36.20 -25.39
N LEU A 205 -41.74 36.93 -25.68
CA LEU A 205 -40.54 36.85 -24.86
C LEU A 205 -40.93 37.20 -23.43
N ASP A 206 -40.71 36.27 -22.50
CA ASP A 206 -40.89 36.53 -21.08
C ASP A 206 -39.71 37.35 -20.57
N LEU A 207 -39.85 38.68 -20.70
CA LEU A 207 -38.86 39.66 -20.25
C LEU A 207 -38.63 39.55 -18.75
N VAL A 208 -39.67 39.24 -17.98
CA VAL A 208 -39.58 39.10 -16.52
C VAL A 208 -38.75 37.86 -16.17
N ALA A 209 -39.01 36.72 -16.81
CA ALA A 209 -38.21 35.51 -16.61
C ALA A 209 -36.74 35.72 -17.00
N SER A 210 -36.49 36.46 -18.08
CA SER A 210 -35.14 36.76 -18.56
C SER A 210 -34.37 37.65 -17.58
N ALA A 211 -35.01 38.71 -17.09
CA ALA A 211 -34.42 39.60 -16.08
C ALA A 211 -34.14 38.87 -14.76
N ARG A 212 -35.06 38.02 -14.28
CA ARG A 212 -34.83 37.17 -13.10
C ARG A 212 -33.66 36.20 -13.30
N LYS A 213 -33.55 35.59 -14.48
CA LYS A 213 -32.44 34.69 -14.81
C LYS A 213 -31.11 35.44 -14.81
N LYS A 214 -31.07 36.67 -15.31
CA LYS A 214 -29.87 37.53 -15.27
C LYS A 214 -29.42 37.77 -13.83
N LEU A 215 -30.32 38.19 -12.92
CA LEU A 215 -29.98 38.40 -11.51
C LEU A 215 -29.47 37.14 -10.81
N ARG A 216 -30.04 35.97 -11.11
CA ARG A 216 -29.53 34.68 -10.59
C ARG A 216 -28.12 34.37 -11.06
N LEU A 217 -27.82 34.65 -12.33
CA LEU A 217 -26.47 34.45 -12.89
C LEU A 217 -25.45 35.42 -12.27
N LEU A 218 -25.91 36.59 -11.80
CA LEU A 218 -25.11 37.55 -11.04
C LEU A 218 -25.02 37.21 -9.54
N GLY A 219 -25.55 36.05 -9.11
CA GLY A 219 -25.34 35.51 -7.77
C GLY A 219 -26.42 35.84 -6.74
N LEU A 220 -27.54 36.48 -7.12
CA LEU A 220 -28.64 36.70 -6.19
C LEU A 220 -29.44 35.42 -5.96
N THR A 221 -29.85 35.23 -4.70
CA THR A 221 -30.75 34.13 -4.29
C THR A 221 -32.19 34.38 -4.74
N ASP A 222 -32.99 33.32 -4.77
CA ASP A 222 -34.40 33.40 -5.14
C ASP A 222 -35.23 34.20 -4.13
N GLU A 223 -34.81 34.18 -2.86
CA GLU A 223 -35.39 34.98 -1.79
C GLU A 223 -35.14 36.47 -2.04
N GLN A 224 -33.89 36.85 -2.31
CA GLN A 224 -33.53 38.24 -2.60
C GLN A 224 -34.22 38.78 -3.85
N ILE A 225 -34.37 37.98 -4.90
CA ILE A 225 -35.07 38.39 -6.13
C ILE A 225 -36.57 38.61 -5.89
N LYS A 226 -37.18 37.95 -4.90
CA LYS A 226 -38.60 38.16 -4.54
C LYS A 226 -38.82 39.41 -3.72
N GLU A 227 -37.81 39.90 -3.00
CA GLU A 227 -37.88 41.13 -2.23
C GLU A 227 -37.80 42.40 -3.09
N ILE A 228 -37.30 42.27 -4.33
CA ILE A 228 -37.28 43.31 -5.37
C ILE A 228 -38.67 43.49 -5.98
#